data_AF-A0A821SE82-F1
#
_entry.id   AF-A0A821SE82-F1
#
_cell.length_a   1.000
_cell.length_b   1.000
_cell.length_c   1.000
_cell.angle_alpha   90.00
_cell.angle_beta   90.00
_cell.angle_gamma   90.00
#
_symmetry.space_group_name_H-M   'P 1'
#
loop_
_entity.id
_entity.type
_entity.pdbx_description
1 polymer ?
#
loop_
_entity_poly.entity_id
_entity_poly.type
_entity_poly.pdbx_seq_one_letter_code
_entity_poly.pdbx_strand_id
1 'polypeptide(L)'
;IIDGVRKADTSVEELIALPISKLIVAKNHVFISSGREDVDVRTLGLGRPFVIEFRQPSRILYQPEEFLTVQQEINMLTKDIRIRDLQQVTKEESNQIKEGEEEKTKCYEALCYTDTQIDQTELDEGLSSVSNPLIIEQKTPIRVLHRRTLMTRQRSIFAISATVIDPYHFRLHLTTQAGTYVKEFVHGDLGRTKPNLTIIL
;
A
#
# COMPACT_ATOMS: atom_id res chain seq x y z
N ILE A 1 -11.62 11.40 8.93
CA ILE A 1 -12.68 11.96 9.79
C ILE A 1 -13.75 10.88 9.95
N ILE A 2 -14.19 10.59 11.18
CA ILE A 2 -15.28 9.65 11.47
C ILE A 2 -16.28 10.41 12.32
N ASP A 3 -17.53 10.49 11.87
CA ASP A 3 -18.62 11.23 12.51
C ASP A 3 -18.26 12.70 12.82
N GLY A 4 -17.61 13.37 11.86
CA GLY A 4 -17.15 14.76 12.02
C GLY A 4 -15.89 14.92 12.89
N VAL A 5 -15.41 13.86 13.54
CA VAL A 5 -14.23 13.91 14.41
C VAL A 5 -12.98 13.47 13.66
N ARG A 6 -11.94 14.31 13.72
CA ARG A 6 -10.60 13.97 13.22
C ARG A 6 -9.99 12.87 14.09
N LYS A 7 -9.51 11.79 13.47
CA LYS A 7 -8.95 10.62 14.17
C LYS A 7 -7.42 10.53 14.13
N ALA A 8 -6.78 11.36 13.32
CA ALA A 8 -5.32 11.47 13.20
C ALA A 8 -4.98 12.92 12.82
N ASP A 9 -3.82 13.41 13.27
CA ASP A 9 -3.44 14.82 13.17
C ASP A 9 -3.23 15.31 11.74
N THR A 10 -2.89 14.41 10.82
CA THR A 10 -2.64 14.71 9.40
C THR A 10 -2.91 13.48 8.53
N SER A 11 -2.69 13.62 7.22
CA SER A 11 -2.79 12.56 6.23
C SER A 11 -1.74 12.74 5.14
N VAL A 12 -1.42 11.66 4.42
CA VAL A 12 -0.50 11.72 3.25
C VAL A 12 -1.00 12.74 2.23
N GLU A 13 -2.31 12.79 2.00
CA GLU A 13 -2.94 13.77 1.11
C GLU A 13 -2.67 15.20 1.55
N GLU A 14 -2.93 15.54 2.82
CA GLU A 14 -2.73 16.90 3.33
C GLU A 14 -1.26 17.33 3.29
N LEU A 15 -0.34 16.42 3.67
CA LEU A 15 1.11 16.69 3.66
C LEU A 15 1.64 17.00 2.26
N ILE A 16 1.03 16.46 1.21
CA ILE A 16 1.43 16.67 -0.18
C ILE A 16 0.68 17.85 -0.82
N ALA A 17 -0.65 17.87 -0.70
CA ALA A 17 -1.50 18.80 -1.43
C ALA A 17 -1.39 20.23 -0.92
N LEU A 18 -1.22 20.44 0.40
CA LEU A 18 -1.19 21.78 0.98
C LEU A 18 0.03 22.60 0.50
N PRO A 19 1.27 22.09 0.48
CA PRO A 19 2.40 22.83 -0.09
C PRO A 19 2.21 23.14 -1.59
N ILE A 20 1.74 22.18 -2.39
CA ILE A 20 1.50 22.38 -3.83
C ILE A 20 0.41 23.43 -4.08
N SER A 21 -0.60 23.50 -3.20
CA SER A 21 -1.70 24.48 -3.33
C SER A 21 -1.23 25.93 -3.26
N LYS A 22 -0.08 26.21 -2.62
CA LYS A 22 0.53 27.55 -2.61
C LYS A 22 1.06 27.95 -3.99
N LEU A 23 1.55 26.99 -4.77
CA LEU A 23 2.06 27.22 -6.13
C LEU A 23 0.92 27.31 -7.15
N ILE A 24 -0.07 26.42 -7.04
CA ILE A 24 -1.13 26.31 -8.06
C ILE A 24 -2.25 27.33 -7.83
N VAL A 25 -2.56 27.63 -6.57
CA VAL A 25 -3.65 28.51 -6.14
C VAL A 25 -4.96 28.13 -6.84
N ALA A 26 -5.64 27.14 -6.25
CA ALA A 26 -6.88 26.56 -6.77
C ALA A 26 -7.96 26.55 -5.68
N LYS A 27 -9.23 26.46 -6.10
CA LYS A 27 -10.38 26.48 -5.17
C LYS A 27 -10.43 25.23 -4.29
N ASN A 28 -10.14 24.07 -4.87
CA ASN A 28 -10.05 22.79 -4.19
C ASN A 28 -9.18 21.82 -4.99
N HIS A 29 -8.91 20.66 -4.39
CA HIS A 29 -8.16 19.57 -5.02
C HIS A 29 -8.86 18.22 -4.81
N VAL A 30 -8.51 17.25 -5.65
CA VAL A 30 -8.87 15.85 -5.51
C VAL A 30 -7.60 15.02 -5.56
N PHE A 31 -7.31 14.28 -4.49
CA PHE A 31 -6.19 13.37 -4.42
C PHE A 31 -6.58 11.97 -4.92
N ILE A 32 -5.76 11.41 -5.80
CA ILE A 32 -5.98 10.10 -6.42
C ILE A 32 -4.68 9.31 -6.28
N SER A 33 -4.73 8.10 -5.74
CA SER A 33 -3.57 7.20 -5.64
C SER A 33 -3.85 5.86 -6.29
N SER A 34 -2.80 5.17 -6.75
CA SER A 34 -2.90 3.80 -7.26
C SER A 34 -3.02 2.83 -6.07
N GLY A 35 -4.22 2.70 -5.50
CA GLY A 35 -4.49 1.97 -4.27
C GLY A 35 -4.12 2.72 -2.98
N ARG A 36 -4.21 2.04 -1.83
CA ARG A 36 -3.92 2.60 -0.50
C ARG A 36 -3.39 1.53 0.45
N GLU A 37 -2.68 1.96 1.49
CA GLU A 37 -2.27 1.12 2.62
C GLU A 37 -3.03 1.51 3.90
N ASP A 38 -2.95 0.66 4.93
CA ASP A 38 -3.44 1.00 6.26
C ASP A 38 -2.48 1.98 6.96
N VAL A 39 -2.96 2.67 7.99
CA VAL A 39 -2.21 3.73 8.70
C VAL A 39 -0.92 3.23 9.37
N ASP A 40 -0.86 1.94 9.69
CA ASP A 40 0.26 1.26 10.34
C ASP A 40 1.23 0.62 9.33
N VAL A 41 1.07 0.88 8.03
CA VAL A 41 1.88 0.31 6.95
C VAL A 41 2.72 1.39 6.27
N ARG A 42 4.01 1.10 6.11
CA ARG A 42 4.95 1.97 5.37
C ARG A 42 4.98 1.57 3.90
N THR A 43 4.93 2.56 3.00
CA THR A 43 5.24 2.36 1.59
C THR A 43 6.68 2.78 1.33
N LEU A 44 7.53 1.81 0.95
CA LEU A 44 8.98 2.00 0.77
C LEU A 44 9.39 1.88 -0.71
N GLY A 45 10.69 1.77 -0.97
CA GLY A 45 11.23 1.59 -2.32
C GLY A 45 10.88 2.77 -3.24
N LEU A 46 10.31 2.46 -4.41
CA LEU A 46 9.77 3.44 -5.36
C LEU A 46 8.39 4.00 -4.95
N GLY A 47 7.95 3.84 -3.71
CA GLY A 47 6.74 4.52 -3.24
C GLY A 47 5.47 4.10 -4.00
N ARG A 48 4.42 4.92 -3.86
CA ARG A 48 3.13 4.71 -4.53
C ARG A 48 2.81 5.87 -5.47
N PRO A 49 2.43 5.59 -6.73
CA PRO A 49 1.98 6.63 -7.65
C PRO A 49 0.73 7.36 -7.12
N PHE A 50 0.70 8.67 -7.30
CA PHE A 50 -0.43 9.54 -6.98
C PHE A 50 -0.56 10.67 -8.01
N VAL A 51 -1.75 11.24 -8.11
CA VAL A 51 -2.10 12.44 -8.89
C VAL A 51 -2.98 13.34 -8.03
N ILE A 52 -2.82 14.64 -8.20
CA ILE A 52 -3.67 15.64 -7.56
C ILE A 52 -4.29 16.49 -8.65
N GLU A 53 -5.62 16.43 -8.76
CA GLU A 53 -6.39 17.30 -9.64
C GLU A 53 -6.74 18.59 -8.89
N PHE A 54 -6.16 19.71 -9.31
CA PHE A 54 -6.51 21.03 -8.78
C PHE A 54 -7.59 21.68 -9.66
N ARG A 55 -8.71 22.10 -9.07
CA ARG A 55 -9.84 22.66 -9.84
C ARG A 55 -9.87 24.18 -9.79
N GLN A 56 -10.17 24.78 -10.94
CA GLN A 56 -10.16 26.23 -11.14
C GLN A 56 -8.83 26.87 -10.68
N PRO A 57 -7.68 26.40 -11.21
CA PRO A 57 -6.40 26.98 -10.84
C PRO A 57 -6.24 28.38 -11.46
N SER A 58 -5.55 29.27 -10.76
CA SER A 58 -5.28 30.63 -11.25
C SER A 58 -4.30 30.65 -12.43
N ARG A 59 -3.47 29.61 -12.56
CA ARG A 59 -2.47 29.39 -13.61
C ARG A 59 -2.49 27.93 -14.05
N ILE A 60 -2.18 27.66 -15.32
CA ILE A 60 -2.18 26.28 -15.88
C ILE A 60 -0.88 25.88 -16.56
N LEU A 61 0.05 26.81 -16.77
CA LEU A 61 1.36 26.55 -17.34
C LEU A 61 2.43 26.74 -16.27
N TYR A 62 3.24 25.70 -16.09
CA TYR A 62 4.29 25.63 -15.08
C TYR A 62 5.57 25.10 -15.72
N GLN A 63 6.71 25.59 -15.25
CA GLN A 63 8.01 25.05 -15.62
C GLN A 63 8.35 23.84 -14.74
N PRO A 64 9.03 22.80 -15.27
CA PRO A 64 9.43 21.63 -14.49
C PRO A 64 10.18 21.96 -13.18
N GLU A 65 10.99 23.03 -13.18
CA GLU A 65 11.77 23.47 -12.03
C GLU A 65 10.90 23.94 -10.86
N GLU A 66 9.68 24.44 -11.14
CA GLU A 66 8.72 24.85 -10.10
C GLU A 66 8.26 23.62 -9.29
N PHE A 67 8.01 22.50 -9.97
CA PHE A 67 7.65 21.25 -9.29
C PHE A 67 8.83 20.63 -8.56
N LEU A 68 10.03 20.71 -9.12
CA LEU A 68 11.24 20.24 -8.43
C LEU A 68 11.45 20.99 -7.11
N THR A 69 11.25 22.30 -7.12
CA THR A 69 11.37 23.16 -5.91
C THR A 69 10.35 22.76 -4.85
N VAL A 70 9.06 22.62 -5.23
CA VAL A 70 8.00 22.22 -4.31
C VAL A 70 8.20 20.80 -3.77
N GLN A 71 8.71 19.89 -4.61
CA GLN A 71 9.07 18.54 -4.17
C GLN A 71 10.14 18.55 -3.07
N GLN A 72 11.18 19.36 -3.24
CA GLN A 72 12.23 19.52 -2.24
C GLN A 72 11.68 20.13 -0.94
N GLU A 73 10.82 21.15 -1.04
CA GLU A 73 10.14 21.73 0.13
C GLU A 73 9.36 20.66 0.90
N ILE A 74 8.49 19.90 0.23
CA ILE A 74 7.68 18.83 0.86
C ILE A 74 8.59 17.82 1.58
N ASN A 75 9.67 17.39 0.93
CA ASN A 75 10.61 16.42 1.49
C ASN A 75 11.41 16.95 2.70
N MET A 76 11.46 18.27 2.91
CA MET A 76 12.09 18.89 4.08
C MET A 76 11.09 19.21 5.20
N LEU A 77 9.80 19.40 4.88
CA LEU A 77 8.76 19.81 5.84
C LEU A 77 8.43 18.72 6.88
N THR A 78 8.58 17.45 6.52
CA THR A 78 8.24 16.33 7.40
C THR A 78 9.13 15.12 7.14
N LYS A 79 9.29 14.28 8.16
CA LYS A 79 9.95 12.97 8.06
C LYS A 79 8.96 11.83 7.73
N ASP A 80 7.67 12.09 7.80
CA ASP A 80 6.62 11.04 7.72
C ASP A 80 6.37 10.58 6.28
N ILE A 81 6.64 11.46 5.30
CA ILE A 81 6.53 11.15 3.88
C ILE A 81 7.77 11.64 3.13
N ARG A 82 8.01 11.04 1.98
CA ARG A 82 8.83 11.62 0.91
C ARG A 82 8.13 11.38 -0.42
N ILE A 83 8.19 12.38 -1.28
CA ILE A 83 7.69 12.31 -2.66
C ILE A 83 8.86 12.43 -3.64
N ARG A 84 8.64 11.95 -4.85
CA ARG A 84 9.55 12.10 -5.98
C ARG A 84 8.76 12.11 -7.28
N ASP A 85 9.45 12.40 -8.38
CA ASP A 85 8.90 12.43 -9.74
C ASP A 85 7.68 13.38 -9.88
N LEU A 86 7.62 14.43 -9.05
CA LEU A 86 6.55 15.43 -9.09
C LEU A 86 6.64 16.23 -10.39
N GLN A 87 5.56 16.20 -11.15
CA GLN A 87 5.48 16.83 -12.45
C GLN A 87 4.03 17.14 -12.81
N GLN A 88 3.83 18.06 -13.75
CA GLN A 88 2.52 18.26 -14.36
C GLN A 88 2.25 17.11 -15.34
N VAL A 89 1.06 16.54 -15.25
CA VAL A 89 0.59 15.47 -16.14
C VAL A 89 -0.75 15.82 -16.76
N THR A 90 -1.03 15.20 -17.89
CA THR A 90 -2.33 15.23 -18.57
C THR A 90 -3.32 14.27 -17.91
N LYS A 91 -4.60 14.40 -18.31
CA LYS A 91 -5.65 13.49 -17.83
C LYS A 91 -5.42 12.07 -18.33
N GLU A 92 -4.95 11.93 -19.56
CA GLU A 92 -4.67 10.66 -20.22
C GLU A 92 -3.56 9.90 -19.49
N GLU A 93 -2.48 10.58 -19.12
CA GLU A 93 -1.40 10.01 -18.32
C GLU A 93 -1.87 9.60 -16.91
N SER A 94 -2.81 10.36 -16.32
CA SER A 94 -3.37 10.01 -15.01
C SER A 94 -4.16 8.69 -15.01
N ASN A 95 -4.67 8.23 -16.16
CA ASN A 95 -5.39 6.96 -16.24
C ASN A 95 -4.49 5.75 -15.95
N GLN A 96 -3.18 5.85 -16.26
CA GLN A 96 -2.20 4.79 -16.02
C GLN A 96 -2.05 4.45 -14.52
N ILE A 97 -2.35 5.41 -13.64
CA ILE A 97 -2.34 5.20 -12.18
C ILE A 97 -3.47 4.28 -11.75
N LYS A 98 -4.65 4.40 -12.37
CA LYS A 98 -5.82 3.57 -12.07
C LYS A 98 -5.65 2.16 -12.59
N GLU A 99 -5.17 1.99 -13.82
CA GLU A 99 -4.87 0.67 -14.40
C GLU A 99 -3.85 -0.09 -13.54
N GLY A 100 -2.82 0.62 -13.05
CA GLY A 100 -1.83 0.04 -12.13
C GLY A 100 -2.33 -0.35 -10.74
N GLU A 101 -3.53 0.08 -10.34
CA GLU A 101 -4.15 -0.36 -9.08
C GLU A 101 -4.68 -1.79 -9.19
N GLU A 102 -5.21 -2.17 -10.36
CA GLU A 102 -5.91 -3.44 -10.56
C GLU A 102 -4.99 -4.54 -11.11
N GLU A 103 -4.04 -4.19 -11.99
CA GLU A 103 -3.27 -5.18 -12.74
C GLU A 103 -1.87 -5.45 -12.18
N LYS A 104 -1.25 -4.46 -11.54
CA LYS A 104 0.14 -4.58 -11.10
C LYS A 104 0.28 -5.39 -9.83
N THR A 105 1.31 -6.22 -9.80
CA THR A 105 1.75 -6.91 -8.59
C THR A 105 2.20 -5.91 -7.52
N LYS A 106 2.09 -6.32 -6.26
CA LYS A 106 2.55 -5.54 -5.10
C LYS A 106 3.52 -6.38 -4.28
N CYS A 107 4.60 -5.75 -3.83
CA CYS A 107 5.63 -6.39 -3.03
C CYS A 107 5.54 -5.91 -1.58
N TYR A 108 5.58 -6.85 -0.64
CA TYR A 108 5.47 -6.58 0.78
C TYR A 108 6.61 -7.23 1.55
N GLU A 109 6.99 -6.59 2.64
CA GLU A 109 7.80 -7.16 3.71
C GLU A 109 6.98 -7.09 5.00
N ALA A 110 6.84 -8.22 5.69
CA ALA A 110 6.16 -8.30 6.98
C ALA A 110 7.10 -8.89 8.03
N LEU A 111 7.10 -8.31 9.22
CA LEU A 111 7.66 -8.95 10.41
C LEU A 111 6.56 -9.84 11.00
N CYS A 112 6.79 -11.14 10.99
CA CYS A 112 5.86 -12.14 11.47
C CYS A 112 6.33 -12.68 12.82
N TYR A 113 5.36 -13.02 13.68
CA TYR A 113 5.56 -13.65 14.98
C TYR A 113 4.94 -15.04 14.97
N THR A 114 5.58 -15.99 15.63
CA THR A 114 5.07 -17.35 15.89
C THR A 114 5.00 -17.59 17.39
N ASP A 115 4.00 -18.35 17.85
CA ASP A 115 3.88 -18.76 19.25
C ASP A 115 4.78 -19.95 19.61
N THR A 116 5.17 -20.73 18.60
CA THR A 116 6.20 -21.77 18.69
C THR A 116 7.53 -21.25 18.16
N GLN A 117 8.63 -21.86 18.61
CA GLN A 117 9.93 -21.59 18.01
C GLN A 117 9.92 -22.07 16.56
N ILE A 118 10.58 -21.33 15.68
CA ILE A 118 10.73 -21.69 14.28
C ILE A 118 12.17 -21.46 13.83
N ASP A 119 12.75 -22.44 13.14
CA ASP A 119 14.06 -22.30 12.52
C ASP A 119 13.98 -22.12 11.00
N GLN A 120 15.14 -21.85 10.37
CA GLN A 120 15.18 -21.58 8.93
C GLN A 120 14.85 -22.83 8.12
N THR A 121 15.18 -24.02 8.62
CA THR A 121 14.88 -25.29 7.94
C THR A 121 13.37 -25.52 7.91
N GLU A 122 12.68 -25.33 9.03
CA GLU A 122 11.21 -25.44 9.10
C GLU A 122 10.50 -24.44 8.17
N LEU A 123 10.95 -23.18 8.12
CA LEU A 123 10.44 -22.19 7.17
C LEU A 123 10.64 -22.61 5.72
N ASP A 124 11.85 -23.04 5.37
CA ASP A 124 12.19 -23.43 4.01
C ASP A 124 11.40 -24.67 3.58
N GLU A 125 11.26 -25.66 4.46
CA GLU A 125 10.46 -26.87 4.22
C GLU A 125 8.98 -26.53 4.01
N GLY A 126 8.37 -25.76 4.92
CA GLY A 126 6.97 -25.35 4.82
C GLY A 126 6.69 -24.58 3.52
N LEU A 127 7.56 -23.63 3.16
CA LEU A 127 7.41 -22.83 1.96
C LEU A 127 7.74 -23.57 0.65
N SER A 128 8.63 -24.57 0.68
CA SER A 128 8.99 -25.36 -0.51
C SER A 128 7.82 -26.18 -1.06
N SER A 129 6.87 -26.54 -0.20
CA SER A 129 5.69 -27.34 -0.56
C SER A 129 4.60 -26.52 -1.27
N VAL A 130 4.74 -25.20 -1.29
CA VAL A 130 3.72 -24.28 -1.76
C VAL A 130 3.77 -24.17 -3.28
N SER A 131 2.60 -24.22 -3.92
CA SER A 131 2.49 -23.96 -5.37
C SER A 131 2.96 -22.55 -5.73
N ASN A 132 3.51 -22.39 -6.94
CA ASN A 132 3.90 -21.08 -7.46
C ASN A 132 3.30 -20.87 -8.87
N PRO A 133 2.31 -19.95 -9.03
CA PRO A 133 1.74 -19.09 -8.01
C PRO A 133 0.86 -19.84 -7.01
N LEU A 134 0.89 -19.42 -5.74
CA LEU A 134 -0.03 -19.92 -4.73
C LEU A 134 -1.38 -19.23 -4.89
N ILE A 135 -2.42 -20.03 -5.07
CA ILE A 135 -3.80 -19.55 -5.11
C ILE A 135 -4.42 -19.61 -3.72
N ILE A 136 -4.93 -18.47 -3.25
CA ILE A 136 -5.65 -18.35 -1.98
C ILE A 136 -7.07 -17.84 -2.18
N GLU A 137 -7.97 -18.26 -1.30
CA GLU A 137 -9.32 -17.75 -1.18
C GLU A 137 -9.42 -16.84 0.05
N GLN A 138 -9.68 -15.55 -0.19
CA GLN A 138 -9.86 -14.56 0.88
C GLN A 138 -11.32 -14.14 0.96
N LYS A 139 -11.98 -14.48 2.06
CA LYS A 139 -13.22 -13.77 2.44
C LYS A 139 -12.87 -12.33 2.81
N THR A 140 -13.82 -11.43 2.58
CA THR A 140 -13.65 -10.01 2.93
C THR A 140 -13.29 -9.89 4.42
N PRO A 141 -12.10 -9.34 4.77
CA PRO A 141 -11.58 -9.36 6.15
C PRO A 141 -12.52 -8.78 7.19
N ILE A 142 -12.52 -9.32 8.41
CA ILE A 142 -13.44 -8.91 9.49
C ILE A 142 -13.37 -7.40 9.70
N ARG A 143 -12.14 -6.88 9.82
CA ARG A 143 -11.86 -5.46 10.08
C ARG A 143 -12.41 -4.49 9.02
N VAL A 144 -12.78 -4.96 7.83
CA VAL A 144 -13.33 -4.12 6.76
C VAL A 144 -14.79 -4.45 6.41
N LEU A 145 -15.42 -5.42 7.08
CA LEU A 145 -16.80 -5.82 6.79
C LEU A 145 -17.82 -4.69 6.96
N HIS A 146 -17.59 -3.76 7.89
CA HIS A 146 -18.48 -2.60 8.11
C HIS A 146 -18.57 -1.66 6.89
N ARG A 147 -17.65 -1.76 5.93
CA ARG A 147 -17.56 -0.87 4.76
C ARG A 147 -17.44 -1.61 3.42
N ARG A 148 -17.40 -2.94 3.42
CA ARG A 148 -17.23 -3.76 2.21
C ARG A 148 -18.20 -4.94 2.25
N THR A 149 -18.81 -5.22 1.10
CA THR A 149 -19.66 -6.40 0.92
C THR A 149 -18.90 -7.68 1.21
N LEU A 150 -19.51 -8.57 2.00
CA LEU A 150 -19.00 -9.90 2.26
C LEU A 150 -18.94 -10.71 0.95
N MET A 151 -17.72 -11.06 0.55
CA MET A 151 -17.46 -11.85 -0.66
C MET A 151 -16.14 -12.61 -0.48
N THR A 152 -16.06 -13.81 -1.05
CA THR A 152 -14.82 -14.57 -1.23
C THR A 152 -14.18 -14.19 -2.56
N ARG A 153 -12.88 -13.91 -2.55
CA ARG A 153 -12.12 -13.61 -3.76
C ARG A 153 -10.89 -14.50 -3.83
N GLN A 154 -10.68 -15.09 -4.99
CA GLN A 154 -9.44 -15.78 -5.29
C GLN A 154 -8.33 -14.75 -5.52
N ARG A 155 -7.16 -15.00 -4.97
CA ARG A 155 -5.96 -14.16 -5.10
C ARG A 155 -4.74 -15.02 -5.35
N SER A 156 -3.78 -14.47 -6.09
CA SER A 156 -2.51 -15.14 -6.35
C SER A 156 -1.37 -14.52 -5.54
N ILE A 157 -0.53 -15.36 -4.96
CA ILE A 157 0.79 -15.01 -4.43
C ILE A 157 1.81 -15.56 -5.43
N PHE A 158 2.53 -14.66 -6.09
CA PHE A 158 3.47 -14.97 -7.17
C PHE A 158 4.88 -15.30 -6.66
N ALA A 159 5.22 -14.85 -5.46
CA ALA A 159 6.47 -15.20 -4.80
C ALA A 159 6.29 -15.10 -3.29
N ILE A 160 6.91 -16.03 -2.58
CA ILE A 160 6.96 -16.06 -1.12
C ILE A 160 8.37 -16.51 -0.70
N SER A 161 8.95 -15.81 0.26
CA SER A 161 10.18 -16.25 0.93
C SER A 161 10.20 -15.71 2.36
N ALA A 162 10.91 -16.40 3.24
CA ALA A 162 11.04 -16.00 4.64
C ALA A 162 12.46 -16.18 5.16
N THR A 163 12.83 -15.36 6.14
CA THR A 163 14.13 -15.45 6.81
C THR A 163 13.97 -15.28 8.31
N VAL A 164 14.47 -16.22 9.10
CA VAL A 164 14.46 -16.15 10.56
C VAL A 164 15.23 -14.92 11.04
N ILE A 165 14.68 -14.22 12.02
CA ILE A 165 15.34 -13.13 12.73
C ILE A 165 15.79 -13.61 14.12
N ASP A 166 14.88 -14.27 14.83
CA ASP A 166 15.09 -14.89 16.13
C ASP A 166 14.12 -16.07 16.28
N PRO A 167 14.19 -16.87 17.36
CA PRO A 167 13.38 -18.09 17.47
C PRO A 167 11.86 -17.89 17.32
N TYR A 168 11.31 -16.69 17.50
CA TYR A 168 9.85 -16.45 17.41
C TYR A 168 9.47 -15.44 16.33
N HIS A 169 10.45 -14.96 15.54
CA HIS A 169 10.20 -13.95 14.53
C HIS A 169 10.92 -14.26 13.23
N PHE A 170 10.22 -14.00 12.13
CA PHE A 170 10.80 -14.07 10.80
C PHE A 170 10.34 -12.90 9.93
N ARG A 171 11.16 -12.55 8.95
CA ARG A 171 10.83 -11.60 7.91
C ARG A 171 10.22 -12.35 6.73
N LEU A 172 9.00 -12.01 6.37
CA LEU A 172 8.28 -12.55 5.22
C LEU A 172 8.35 -11.57 4.05
N HIS A 173 8.75 -12.04 2.88
CA HIS A 173 8.67 -11.31 1.63
C HIS A 173 7.60 -11.92 0.73
N LEU A 174 6.74 -11.07 0.17
CA LEU A 174 5.64 -11.48 -0.70
C LEU A 174 5.57 -10.63 -1.96
N THR A 175 5.32 -11.27 -3.10
CA THR A 175 4.81 -10.62 -4.30
C THR A 175 3.41 -11.13 -4.57
N THR A 176 2.40 -10.25 -4.54
CA THR A 176 0.99 -10.67 -4.63
C THR A 176 0.27 -9.98 -5.79
N GLN A 177 -0.87 -10.56 -6.18
CA GLN A 177 -1.89 -9.86 -6.95
C GLN A 177 -2.37 -8.60 -6.21
N ALA A 178 -2.81 -7.60 -6.97
CA ALA A 178 -3.46 -6.43 -6.40
C ALA A 178 -4.70 -6.82 -5.57
N GLY A 179 -4.91 -6.08 -4.47
CA GLY A 179 -6.05 -6.29 -3.58
C GLY A 179 -5.99 -7.57 -2.74
N THR A 180 -4.83 -8.24 -2.65
CA THR A 180 -4.56 -9.29 -1.67
C THR A 180 -4.40 -8.67 -0.29
N TYR A 181 -5.10 -9.22 0.70
CA TYR A 181 -5.03 -8.77 2.09
C TYR A 181 -3.92 -9.53 2.82
N VAL A 182 -2.73 -8.90 2.89
CA VAL A 182 -1.50 -9.55 3.42
C VAL A 182 -1.61 -9.93 4.89
N LYS A 183 -2.14 -9.04 5.75
CA LYS A 183 -2.33 -9.34 7.18
C LYS A 183 -3.13 -10.63 7.34
N GLU A 184 -4.26 -10.73 6.64
CA GLU A 184 -5.14 -11.88 6.69
C GLU A 184 -4.59 -13.14 6.01
N PHE A 185 -3.64 -13.01 5.08
CA PHE A 185 -2.87 -14.16 4.61
C PHE A 185 -1.89 -14.67 5.67
N VAL A 186 -1.30 -13.77 6.47
CA VAL A 186 -0.39 -14.15 7.57
C VAL A 186 -1.14 -14.83 8.71
N HIS A 187 -2.18 -14.19 9.27
CA HIS A 187 -2.85 -14.69 10.49
C HIS A 187 -4.12 -15.52 10.23
N GLY A 188 -4.53 -15.66 8.97
CA GLY A 188 -5.66 -16.51 8.55
C GLY A 188 -7.06 -15.92 8.79
N ASP A 189 -7.20 -14.80 9.49
CA ASP A 189 -8.48 -14.12 9.81
C ASP A 189 -9.51 -15.09 10.41
N LEU A 190 -9.10 -15.89 11.39
CA LEU A 190 -9.92 -16.96 12.00
C LEU A 190 -10.40 -18.00 10.96
N GLY A 191 -9.52 -18.38 10.03
CA GLY A 191 -9.79 -19.37 8.98
C GLY A 191 -10.61 -18.82 7.79
N ARG A 192 -10.71 -17.50 7.65
CA ARG A 192 -11.43 -16.82 6.55
C ARG A 192 -10.54 -16.56 5.33
N THR A 193 -9.24 -16.74 5.46
CA THR A 193 -8.28 -16.86 4.34
C THR A 193 -7.73 -18.28 4.30
N LYS A 194 -7.80 -18.95 3.14
CA LYS A 194 -7.29 -20.32 2.96
C LYS A 194 -6.67 -20.53 1.57
N PRO A 195 -5.52 -21.22 1.46
CA PRO A 195 -4.57 -21.44 2.54
C PRO A 195 -4.02 -20.10 3.08
N ASN A 196 -3.42 -20.16 4.26
CA ASN A 196 -2.79 -19.02 4.93
C ASN A 196 -1.51 -19.49 5.61
N LEU A 197 -0.68 -18.57 6.10
CA LEU A 197 0.64 -18.89 6.60
C LEU A 197 0.62 -19.77 7.86
N THR A 198 -0.41 -19.67 8.71
CA THR A 198 -0.57 -20.54 9.90
C THR A 198 -0.98 -21.98 9.57
N ILE A 199 -1.32 -22.27 8.32
CA ILE A 199 -1.61 -23.62 7.82
C ILE A 199 -0.41 -24.18 7.04
N ILE A 200 0.38 -23.27 6.44
CA ILE A 200 1.55 -23.62 5.63
C ILE A 200 2.76 -23.92 6.50
N LEU A 201 2.94 -23.15 7.58
CA LEU A 201 3.92 -23.34 8.63
C LEU A 201 3.24 -24.00 9.83
#